data_AF-A0A1B2HH42-F1
#
_entry.id   AF-A0A1B2HH42-F1
#
_cell.length_a   1.000
_cell.length_b   1.000
_cell.length_c   1.000
_cell.angle_alpha   90.00
_cell.angle_beta   90.00
_cell.angle_gamma   90.00
#
_symmetry.space_group_name_H-M   'P 1'
#
loop_
_entity.id
_entity.type
_entity.pdbx_description
1 polymer ?
#
loop_
_entity_poly.entity_id
_entity_poly.type
_entity_poly.pdbx_seq_one_letter_code
_entity_poly.pdbx_strand_id
1 'polypeptide(L)'
;MKKSNVLKTVVAAVVTGTTTATVTNADQPQAVRRADDRPGYGALKLGMTLDEVRAAGLTQLSWGGDDAQVDAGCAADEQIAVSKKYGIERITLPIGANTPKGIGVGSTFADVKKAHPDAKEYRAGYSASIGSAHYAFLGIGSAEHYQDSDEVLVIKLSTNAVDCPMAAL
;
A
#
# COMPACT_ATOMS: atom_id res chain seq x y z
N MET A 1 90.08 -17.10 38.38
CA MET A 1 89.21 -17.79 39.36
C MET A 1 88.41 -16.76 40.14
N LYS A 2 87.09 -16.65 39.91
CA LYS A 2 86.04 -16.31 40.90
C LYS A 2 84.67 -16.35 40.22
N LYS A 3 83.76 -17.15 40.79
CA LYS A 3 82.37 -17.37 40.37
C LYS A 3 81.41 -16.46 41.16
N SER A 4 80.15 -16.46 40.72
CA SER A 4 78.91 -15.89 41.32
C SER A 4 78.55 -14.47 40.83
N ASN A 5 77.29 -14.14 40.50
CA ASN A 5 75.99 -14.78 40.77
C ASN A 5 74.98 -14.47 39.66
N VAL A 6 74.07 -15.41 39.41
CA VAL A 6 72.93 -15.30 38.49
C VAL A 6 71.76 -14.63 39.22
N LEU A 7 71.23 -13.52 38.72
CA LEU A 7 69.88 -13.03 39.07
C LEU A 7 68.90 -13.39 37.96
N LYS A 8 67.83 -14.09 38.33
CA LYS A 8 66.78 -14.58 37.46
C LYS A 8 65.59 -13.63 37.58
N THR A 9 65.37 -12.81 36.54
CA THR A 9 64.23 -11.89 36.45
C THR A 9 62.96 -12.66 36.13
N VAL A 10 61.92 -12.51 36.94
CA VAL A 10 60.57 -13.03 36.67
C VAL A 10 59.76 -11.89 36.07
N VAL A 11 59.28 -12.06 34.84
CA VAL A 11 58.38 -11.10 34.16
C VAL A 11 56.94 -11.56 34.43
N ALA A 12 56.15 -10.70 35.09
CA ALA A 12 54.72 -10.94 35.32
C ALA A 12 53.91 -10.53 34.09
N ALA A 13 53.12 -11.46 33.54
CA ALA A 13 52.21 -11.19 32.43
C ALA A 13 50.91 -10.56 32.94
N VAL A 14 50.61 -9.34 32.48
CA VAL A 14 49.32 -8.68 32.70
C VAL A 14 48.32 -9.21 31.66
N VAL A 15 47.26 -9.87 32.12
CA VAL A 15 46.13 -10.30 31.29
C VAL A 15 45.02 -9.27 31.43
N THR A 16 44.78 -8.47 30.39
CA THR A 16 43.60 -7.60 30.27
C THR A 16 42.42 -8.40 29.75
N GLY A 17 41.45 -8.69 30.62
CA GLY A 17 40.17 -9.28 30.22
C GLY A 17 39.23 -8.21 29.66
N THR A 18 38.80 -8.37 28.42
CA THR A 18 37.77 -7.54 27.78
C THR A 18 36.41 -8.11 28.13
N THR A 19 35.63 -7.41 28.96
CA THR A 19 34.26 -7.79 29.30
C THR A 19 33.30 -7.30 28.23
N THR A 20 32.86 -8.17 27.32
CA THR A 20 31.79 -7.87 26.37
C THR A 20 30.45 -7.97 27.09
N ALA A 21 29.78 -6.83 27.31
CA ALA A 21 28.42 -6.81 27.82
C ALA A 21 27.43 -7.07 26.68
N THR A 22 26.78 -8.22 26.70
CA THR A 22 25.66 -8.54 25.81
C THR A 22 24.42 -7.81 26.30
N VAL A 23 23.99 -6.76 25.59
CA VAL A 23 22.69 -6.12 25.83
C VAL A 23 21.61 -7.01 25.23
N THR A 24 20.95 -7.82 26.05
CA THR A 24 19.74 -8.54 25.67
C THR A 24 18.57 -7.55 25.72
N ASN A 25 18.23 -6.95 24.58
CA ASN A 25 16.92 -6.31 24.43
C ASN A 25 15.88 -7.41 24.56
N ALA A 26 15.05 -7.34 25.61
CA ALA A 26 13.91 -8.22 25.74
C ALA A 26 13.01 -8.05 24.51
N ASP A 27 12.69 -9.14 23.82
CA ASP A 27 11.68 -9.17 22.77
C ASP A 27 10.39 -8.61 23.35
N GLN A 28 10.06 -7.38 22.96
CA GLN A 28 8.78 -6.78 23.28
C GLN A 28 7.73 -7.71 22.65
N PRO A 29 6.75 -8.23 23.42
CA PRO A 29 5.71 -9.07 22.86
C PRO A 29 5.10 -8.30 21.68
N GLN A 30 5.21 -8.85 20.47
CA GLN A 30 4.54 -8.28 19.32
C GLN A 30 3.06 -8.30 19.68
N ALA A 31 2.52 -7.15 20.08
CA ALA A 31 1.10 -6.99 20.30
C ALA A 31 0.45 -7.54 19.05
N VAL A 32 -0.42 -8.55 19.21
CA VAL A 32 -1.12 -9.21 18.10
C VAL A 32 -1.87 -8.10 17.37
N ARG A 33 -1.23 -7.52 16.36
CA ARG A 33 -1.84 -6.48 15.54
C ARG A 33 -2.93 -7.20 14.81
N ARG A 34 -4.18 -6.95 15.20
CA ARG A 34 -5.32 -7.47 14.44
C ARG A 34 -5.08 -7.07 12.99
N ALA A 35 -5.14 -8.05 12.10
CA ALA A 35 -5.00 -7.79 10.67
C ALA A 35 -6.06 -6.76 10.31
N ASP A 36 -5.62 -5.66 9.71
CA ASP A 36 -6.50 -4.62 9.19
C ASP A 36 -7.34 -5.21 8.05
N ASP A 37 -8.64 -5.38 8.31
CA ASP A 37 -9.62 -6.02 7.44
C ASP A 37 -10.22 -5.07 6.41
N ARG A 38 -9.81 -3.79 6.44
CA ARG A 38 -10.20 -2.82 5.41
C ARG A 38 -9.78 -3.34 4.03
N PRO A 39 -10.66 -3.25 3.01
CA PRO A 39 -10.29 -3.56 1.63
C PRO A 39 -9.09 -2.70 1.20
N GLY A 40 -8.19 -3.28 0.42
CA GLY A 40 -7.00 -2.56 -0.01
C GLY A 40 -6.12 -3.35 -0.97
N TYR A 41 -5.02 -2.73 -1.36
CA TYR A 41 -4.00 -3.32 -2.21
C TYR A 41 -2.61 -3.04 -1.64
N GLY A 42 -1.82 -4.10 -1.45
CA GLY A 42 -0.54 -4.00 -0.76
C GLY A 42 -0.71 -3.41 0.65
N ALA A 43 0.05 -2.37 0.95
CA ALA A 43 -0.02 -1.65 2.22
C ALA A 43 -1.13 -0.57 2.26
N LEU A 44 -1.71 -0.20 1.11
CA LEU A 44 -2.76 0.80 1.03
C LEU A 44 -4.12 0.18 1.36
N LYS A 45 -4.87 0.82 2.24
CA LYS A 45 -6.21 0.41 2.65
C LYS A 45 -7.21 1.56 2.48
N LEU A 46 -8.39 1.25 1.96
CA LEU A 46 -9.49 2.20 1.95
C LEU A 46 -9.76 2.67 3.39
N GLY A 47 -9.97 3.95 3.58
CA GLY A 47 -10.15 4.55 4.91
C GLY A 47 -8.87 5.01 5.61
N MET A 48 -7.67 4.77 5.06
CA MET A 48 -6.45 5.35 5.64
C MET A 48 -6.45 6.87 5.51
N THR A 49 -6.16 7.60 6.58
CA THR A 49 -6.03 9.06 6.54
C THR A 49 -4.75 9.47 5.81
N LEU A 50 -4.70 10.68 5.24
CA LEU A 50 -3.49 11.17 4.56
C LEU A 50 -2.24 11.07 5.45
N ASP A 51 -2.38 11.36 6.74
CA ASP A 51 -1.27 11.28 7.70
C ASP A 51 -0.79 9.84 7.92
N GLU A 52 -1.69 8.86 7.98
CA GLU A 52 -1.31 7.44 8.07
C GLU A 52 -0.53 6.99 6.83
N VAL A 53 -1.01 7.34 5.63
CA VAL A 53 -0.38 6.94 4.37
C VAL A 53 0.99 7.60 4.21
N ARG A 54 1.13 8.86 4.63
CA ARG A 54 2.41 9.58 4.65
C ARG A 54 3.38 9.02 5.69
N ALA A 55 2.90 8.74 6.90
CA ALA A 55 3.72 8.14 7.96
C ALA A 55 4.25 6.75 7.56
N ALA A 56 3.49 6.02 6.74
CA ALA A 56 3.91 4.76 6.14
C ALA A 56 4.85 4.91 4.93
N GLY A 57 5.12 6.13 4.47
CA GLY A 57 5.97 6.40 3.30
C GLY A 57 5.32 5.97 1.97
N LEU A 58 4.00 5.84 1.92
CA LEU A 58 3.25 5.33 0.76
C LEU A 58 2.78 6.43 -0.19
N THR A 59 2.93 7.71 0.18
CA THR A 59 2.57 8.85 -0.66
C THR A 59 3.36 10.11 -0.27
N GLN A 60 3.47 11.05 -1.21
CA GLN A 60 3.98 12.40 -0.98
C GLN A 60 2.86 13.47 -1.06
N LEU A 61 1.60 13.04 -1.20
CA LEU A 61 0.46 13.94 -1.27
C LEU A 61 0.37 14.85 -0.04
N SER A 62 -0.10 16.08 -0.27
CA SER A 62 -0.45 17.05 0.76
C SER A 62 -1.83 17.61 0.47
N TRP A 63 -2.52 18.11 1.50
CA TRP A 63 -3.75 18.88 1.30
C TRP A 63 -3.46 20.14 0.49
N GLY A 64 -4.31 20.43 -0.51
CA GLY A 64 -4.26 21.69 -1.26
C GLY A 64 -3.00 21.90 -2.08
N GLY A 65 -2.62 20.92 -2.91
CA GLY A 65 -1.53 21.09 -3.89
C GLY A 65 -1.78 22.25 -4.88
N ASP A 66 -0.74 22.64 -5.62
CA ASP A 66 -0.74 23.77 -6.56
C ASP A 66 -1.73 23.63 -7.74
N ASP A 67 -2.42 22.49 -7.84
CA ASP A 67 -3.40 22.22 -8.89
C ASP A 67 -4.79 22.67 -8.43
N ALA A 68 -5.34 23.68 -9.11
CA ALA A 68 -6.59 24.37 -8.77
C ALA A 68 -7.86 23.47 -8.79
N GLN A 69 -7.70 22.18 -9.09
CA GLN A 69 -8.77 21.18 -9.15
C GLN A 69 -8.90 20.34 -7.87
N VAL A 70 -7.96 20.48 -6.93
CA VAL A 70 -8.05 19.79 -5.64
C VAL A 70 -8.91 20.64 -4.70
N ASP A 71 -10.17 20.25 -4.52
CA ASP A 71 -11.03 20.80 -3.46
C ASP A 71 -10.28 20.77 -2.11
N ALA A 72 -10.48 21.77 -1.24
CA ALA A 72 -9.76 21.91 0.02
C ALA A 72 -9.92 20.69 0.97
N GLY A 73 -10.84 19.78 0.67
CA GLY A 73 -11.07 18.50 1.35
C GLY A 73 -10.40 17.28 0.73
N CYS A 74 -9.72 17.41 -0.40
CA CYS A 74 -9.14 16.31 -1.20
C CYS A 74 -7.61 16.37 -1.26
N ALA A 75 -7.01 15.20 -1.47
CA ALA A 75 -5.66 15.05 -2.00
C ALA A 75 -5.63 13.80 -2.89
N ALA A 76 -5.19 13.93 -4.14
CA ALA A 76 -5.20 12.81 -5.07
C ALA A 76 -4.05 12.91 -6.08
N ASP A 77 -3.57 11.76 -6.54
CA ASP A 77 -2.69 11.59 -7.69
C ASP A 77 -3.27 10.48 -8.60
N GLU A 78 -2.45 9.82 -9.43
CA GLU A 78 -2.89 8.69 -10.26
C GLU A 78 -3.13 7.41 -9.44
N GLN A 79 -2.46 7.26 -8.31
CA GLN A 79 -2.44 6.04 -7.51
C GLN A 79 -3.54 6.04 -6.44
N ILE A 80 -3.76 7.14 -5.74
CA ILE A 80 -4.75 7.22 -4.66
C ILE A 80 -5.55 8.53 -4.70
N ALA A 81 -6.77 8.48 -4.16
CA ALA A 81 -7.53 9.68 -3.81
C ALA A 81 -7.94 9.59 -2.34
N VAL A 82 -7.70 10.68 -1.60
CA VAL A 82 -7.88 10.76 -0.15
C VAL A 82 -8.77 11.97 0.16
N SER A 83 -9.81 11.77 0.97
CA SER A 83 -10.60 12.86 1.53
C SER A 83 -10.31 13.06 3.02
N LYS A 84 -10.55 14.27 3.52
CA LYS A 84 -10.48 14.54 4.96
C LYS A 84 -11.52 13.76 5.75
N LYS A 85 -12.68 13.48 5.13
CA LYS A 85 -13.83 12.89 5.80
C LYS A 85 -13.72 11.36 5.93
N TYR A 86 -13.26 10.70 4.88
CA TYR A 86 -13.28 9.24 4.79
C TYR A 86 -11.90 8.61 4.58
N GLY A 87 -10.82 9.38 4.44
CA GLY A 87 -9.49 8.84 4.17
C GLY A 87 -9.33 8.40 2.71
N ILE A 88 -8.55 7.35 2.42
CA ILE A 88 -8.41 6.80 1.07
C ILE A 88 -9.78 6.32 0.59
N GLU A 89 -10.26 6.91 -0.50
CA GLU A 89 -11.53 6.57 -1.14
C GLU A 89 -11.33 5.81 -2.45
N ARG A 90 -10.13 5.90 -3.05
CA ARG A 90 -9.77 5.22 -4.29
C ARG A 90 -8.32 4.75 -4.23
N ILE A 91 -8.08 3.52 -4.67
CA ILE A 91 -6.77 2.96 -4.97
C ILE A 91 -6.78 2.48 -6.42
N THR A 92 -5.93 3.05 -7.26
CA THR A 92 -5.65 2.52 -8.59
C THR A 92 -4.65 1.39 -8.46
N LEU A 93 -5.00 0.21 -8.97
CA LEU A 93 -4.10 -0.95 -8.95
C LEU A 93 -2.96 -0.72 -9.95
N PRO A 94 -1.70 -1.09 -9.62
CA PRO A 94 -0.60 -0.96 -10.54
C PRO A 94 -0.73 -1.93 -11.71
N ILE A 95 -0.08 -1.60 -12.83
CA ILE A 95 0.02 -2.51 -13.97
C ILE A 95 0.68 -3.82 -13.52
N GLY A 96 0.08 -4.96 -13.89
CA GLY A 96 0.50 -6.30 -13.47
C GLY A 96 -0.15 -6.78 -12.17
N ALA A 97 -0.95 -5.96 -11.49
CA ALA A 97 -1.80 -6.43 -10.40
C ALA A 97 -3.04 -7.15 -10.93
N ASN A 98 -3.53 -8.11 -10.14
CA ASN A 98 -4.81 -8.77 -10.36
C ASN A 98 -5.71 -8.59 -9.12
N THR A 99 -7.01 -8.57 -9.35
CA THR A 99 -8.00 -8.75 -8.28
C THR A 99 -7.92 -10.18 -7.73
N PRO A 100 -8.51 -10.45 -6.54
CA PRO A 100 -8.57 -11.81 -6.00
C PRO A 100 -9.26 -12.84 -6.91
N LYS A 101 -10.06 -12.38 -7.88
CA LYS A 101 -10.70 -13.24 -8.88
C LYS A 101 -9.91 -13.34 -10.21
N GLY A 102 -8.67 -12.86 -10.23
CA GLY A 102 -7.76 -13.00 -11.36
C GLY A 102 -7.88 -11.95 -12.45
N ILE A 103 -8.79 -10.97 -12.32
CA ILE A 103 -8.94 -9.90 -13.32
C ILE A 103 -7.80 -8.90 -13.19
N GLY A 104 -7.09 -8.63 -14.27
CA GLY A 104 -6.00 -7.65 -14.34
C GLY A 104 -6.15 -6.73 -15.56
N VAL A 105 -5.23 -5.79 -15.70
CA VAL A 105 -5.08 -5.03 -16.95
C VAL A 105 -4.81 -6.00 -18.10
N GLY A 106 -5.51 -5.83 -19.23
CA GLY A 106 -5.51 -6.73 -20.38
C GLY A 106 -6.55 -7.87 -20.32
N SER A 107 -7.26 -8.06 -19.21
CA SER A 107 -8.43 -8.95 -19.20
C SER A 107 -9.57 -8.36 -20.04
N THR A 108 -10.41 -9.19 -20.64
CA THR A 108 -11.56 -8.72 -21.42
C THR A 108 -12.76 -8.41 -20.53
N PHE A 109 -13.72 -7.60 -20.99
CA PHE A 109 -14.98 -7.42 -20.26
C PHE A 109 -15.83 -8.70 -20.20
N ALA A 110 -15.69 -9.64 -21.14
CA ALA A 110 -16.21 -10.98 -20.99
C ALA A 110 -15.63 -11.70 -19.76
N ASP A 111 -14.31 -11.60 -19.54
CA ASP A 111 -13.66 -12.18 -18.35
C ASP A 111 -14.17 -11.53 -17.07
N VAL A 112 -14.35 -10.20 -17.07
CA VAL A 112 -14.94 -9.46 -15.94
C VAL A 112 -16.32 -10.01 -15.59
N LYS A 113 -17.24 -10.08 -16.56
CA LYS A 113 -18.61 -10.58 -16.33
C LYS A 113 -18.63 -12.04 -15.89
N LYS A 114 -17.69 -12.85 -16.38
CA LYS A 114 -17.54 -14.24 -15.96
C LYS A 114 -17.07 -14.36 -14.50
N ALA A 115 -16.09 -13.56 -14.10
CA ALA A 115 -15.57 -13.54 -12.71
C ALA A 115 -16.54 -12.86 -11.73
N HIS A 116 -17.30 -11.88 -12.21
CA HIS A 116 -18.25 -11.07 -11.46
C HIS A 116 -19.61 -11.04 -12.19
N PRO A 117 -20.44 -12.09 -12.03
CA PRO A 117 -21.75 -12.15 -12.69
C PRO A 117 -22.73 -11.06 -12.25
N ASP A 118 -22.45 -10.40 -11.12
CA ASP A 118 -23.20 -9.27 -10.57
C ASP A 118 -22.64 -7.90 -10.99
N ALA A 119 -21.59 -7.90 -11.83
CA ALA A 119 -21.01 -6.66 -12.33
C ALA A 119 -22.02 -5.86 -13.17
N LYS A 120 -21.97 -4.53 -13.03
CA LYS A 120 -22.86 -3.60 -13.73
C LYS A 120 -22.03 -2.61 -14.53
N GLU A 121 -22.57 -2.17 -15.67
CA GLU A 121 -21.96 -1.08 -16.43
C GLU A 121 -21.77 0.14 -15.54
N TYR A 122 -20.59 0.73 -15.62
CA TYR A 122 -20.18 1.87 -14.82
C TYR A 122 -19.11 2.67 -15.56
N ARG A 123 -19.47 3.90 -15.97
CA ARG A 123 -18.57 4.83 -16.69
C ARG A 123 -17.89 4.12 -17.86
N ALA A 124 -16.55 4.12 -17.84
CA ALA A 124 -15.53 3.47 -18.65
C ALA A 124 -15.64 1.96 -18.94
N GLY A 125 -16.60 1.25 -18.34
CA GLY A 125 -16.59 -0.21 -18.33
C GLY A 125 -17.57 -0.80 -17.32
N TYR A 126 -17.07 -1.62 -16.39
CA TYR A 126 -17.88 -2.36 -15.42
C TYR A 126 -17.44 -2.14 -13.98
N SER A 127 -18.38 -2.27 -13.05
CA SER A 127 -18.11 -2.26 -11.60
C SER A 127 -18.62 -3.54 -10.95
N ALA A 128 -17.90 -4.03 -9.94
CA ALA A 128 -18.32 -5.19 -9.14
C ALA A 128 -18.19 -4.87 -7.65
N SER A 129 -19.26 -5.12 -6.89
CA SER A 129 -19.31 -4.82 -5.46
C SER A 129 -18.52 -5.82 -4.63
N ILE A 130 -17.85 -5.34 -3.58
CA ILE A 130 -17.15 -6.13 -2.57
C ILE A 130 -17.45 -5.56 -1.17
N GLY A 131 -18.65 -5.84 -0.67
CA GLY A 131 -19.10 -5.30 0.63
C GLY A 131 -19.31 -3.79 0.56
N SER A 132 -18.57 -3.03 1.38
CA SER A 132 -18.63 -1.55 1.44
C SER A 132 -17.80 -0.84 0.37
N ALA A 133 -17.14 -1.60 -0.50
CA ALA A 133 -16.30 -1.11 -1.59
C ALA A 133 -16.71 -1.75 -2.93
N HIS A 134 -16.08 -1.33 -4.01
CA HIS A 134 -16.24 -1.94 -5.33
C HIS A 134 -14.94 -1.87 -6.13
N TYR A 135 -14.76 -2.81 -7.05
CA TYR A 135 -13.82 -2.66 -8.15
C TYR A 135 -14.51 -1.94 -9.30
N ALA A 136 -13.80 -1.04 -9.97
CA ALA A 136 -14.15 -0.52 -11.28
C ALA A 136 -13.10 -0.99 -12.30
N PHE A 137 -13.55 -1.63 -13.37
CA PHE A 137 -12.78 -2.16 -14.49
C PHE A 137 -13.06 -1.28 -15.70
N LEU A 138 -12.10 -0.44 -16.10
CA LEU A 138 -12.29 0.61 -17.08
C LEU A 138 -11.47 0.33 -18.34
N GLY A 139 -12.04 0.54 -19.53
CA GLY A 139 -11.39 0.41 -20.84
C GLY A 139 -11.13 1.78 -21.51
N ILE A 140 -10.85 1.77 -22.82
CA ILE A 140 -10.73 2.99 -23.65
C ILE A 140 -12.10 3.35 -24.23
N GLY A 141 -12.50 4.60 -24.11
CA GLY A 141 -13.54 5.20 -24.94
C GLY A 141 -14.79 5.64 -24.19
N SER A 142 -15.57 6.48 -24.86
CA SER A 142 -16.89 6.95 -24.46
C SER A 142 -17.97 6.22 -25.28
N ALA A 143 -17.80 4.91 -25.49
CA ALA A 143 -18.77 4.14 -26.23
C ALA A 143 -20.07 4.07 -25.42
N GLU A 144 -21.22 4.19 -26.09
CA GLU A 144 -22.53 4.02 -25.44
C GLU A 144 -22.66 2.61 -24.84
N HIS A 145 -21.96 1.63 -25.41
CA HIS A 145 -21.85 0.25 -24.92
C HIS A 145 -20.45 -0.32 -25.16
N TYR A 146 -19.93 -1.05 -24.17
CA TYR A 146 -18.65 -1.75 -24.28
C TYR A 146 -18.85 -3.15 -24.84
N GLN A 147 -17.93 -3.59 -25.69
CA GLN A 147 -17.95 -4.94 -26.22
C GLN A 147 -17.25 -5.91 -25.27
N ASP A 148 -17.69 -7.16 -25.32
CA ASP A 148 -17.11 -8.25 -24.51
C ASP A 148 -15.63 -8.46 -24.78
N SER A 149 -15.15 -8.12 -25.98
CA SER A 149 -13.76 -8.19 -26.38
C SER A 149 -12.92 -6.99 -25.95
N ASP A 150 -13.53 -5.91 -25.46
CA ASP A 150 -12.78 -4.74 -25.01
C ASP A 150 -11.97 -5.09 -23.76
N GLU A 151 -10.75 -4.56 -23.70
CA GLU A 151 -9.81 -4.85 -22.62
C GLU A 151 -9.93 -3.84 -21.47
N VAL A 152 -9.77 -4.37 -20.26
CA VAL A 152 -9.58 -3.59 -19.04
C VAL A 152 -8.21 -2.92 -19.10
N LEU A 153 -8.19 -1.60 -19.04
CA LEU A 153 -6.96 -0.81 -18.99
C LEU A 153 -6.62 -0.30 -17.61
N VAL A 154 -7.62 -0.02 -16.78
CA VAL A 154 -7.44 0.51 -15.44
C VAL A 154 -8.35 -0.23 -14.48
N ILE A 155 -7.81 -0.60 -13.33
CA ILE A 155 -8.59 -1.17 -12.22
C ILE A 155 -8.49 -0.23 -11.04
N LYS A 156 -9.64 0.18 -10.52
CA LYS A 156 -9.75 1.00 -9.31
C LYS A 156 -10.50 0.21 -8.25
N LEU A 157 -10.00 0.27 -7.02
CA LEU A 157 -10.70 -0.17 -5.82
C LEU A 157 -11.18 1.07 -5.08
N SER A 158 -12.48 1.22 -4.90
CA SER A 158 -13.07 2.44 -4.33
C SER A 158 -14.11 2.15 -3.26
N THR A 159 -14.29 3.09 -2.33
CA THR A 159 -15.40 3.07 -1.37
C THR A 159 -16.73 3.38 -2.07
N ASN A 160 -17.85 2.92 -1.52
CA ASN A 160 -19.18 3.28 -2.05
C ASN A 160 -19.61 4.71 -1.68
N ALA A 161 -19.00 5.28 -0.64
CA ALA A 161 -19.18 6.68 -0.24
C ALA A 161 -17.90 7.45 -0.57
N VAL A 162 -18.02 8.48 -1.40
CA VAL A 162 -16.92 9.36 -1.80
C VAL A 162 -17.27 10.81 -1.44
N ASP A 163 -16.31 11.50 -0.84
CA ASP A 163 -16.35 12.95 -0.59
C ASP A 163 -15.40 13.66 -1.56
N CYS A 164 -14.45 12.92 -2.16
CA CYS A 164 -13.51 13.45 -3.11
C CYS A 164 -13.96 13.24 -4.57
N PRO A 165 -14.29 14.30 -5.34
CA PRO A 165 -14.75 14.15 -6.73
C PRO A 165 -13.75 13.38 -7.61
N MET A 166 -12.45 13.58 -7.35
CA MET A 166 -11.35 12.91 -8.05
C MET A 166 -11.28 11.40 -7.76
N ALA A 167 -11.92 10.90 -6.70
CA ALA A 167 -11.98 9.47 -6.41
C ALA A 167 -12.84 8.70 -7.43
N ALA A 168 -13.76 9.41 -8.11
CA ALA A 168 -14.64 8.82 -9.12
C ALA A 168 -14.12 8.98 -10.55
N LEU A 169 -13.03 9.75 -10.75
CA LEU A 169 -12.31 9.88 -12.02
C LEU A 169 -11.31 8.75 -12.16
#